data_AF-A0AB39VD20-F1
#
_entry.id   AF-A0AB39VD20-F1
#
_cell.length_a   1.000
_cell.length_b   1.000
_cell.length_c   1.000
_cell.angle_alpha   90.00
_cell.angle_beta   90.00
_cell.angle_gamma   90.00
#
_symmetry.space_group_name_H-M   'P 1'
#
loop_
_entity.id
_entity.type
_entity.pdbx_description
1 polymer ?
#
loop_
_entity_poly.entity_id
_entity_poly.type
_entity_poly.pdbx_seq_one_letter_code
_entity_poly.pdbx_strand_id
1 'polypeptide(L)'
;MYITVKQVSEKWGISDRRVRVLCSEGKIPGAYQEGSTWKIPYDAIKPTDGRYKITGTLIPILEEKLSNLKARRPLTEGELERLNEEFLTEYTYNSNAIEGNTLTLRETDMILKGLTINQKSLKEHLEVIGHKEAFE
;
A
#
# COMPACT_ATOMS: atom_id res chain seq x y z
N MET A 1 12.15 -21.09 30.04
CA MET A 1 13.51 -20.61 29.64
C MET A 1 13.36 -19.17 29.19
N TYR A 2 14.26 -18.27 29.60
CA TYR A 2 14.21 -16.85 29.19
C TYR A 2 15.29 -16.56 28.16
N ILE A 3 14.98 -15.67 27.23
CA ILE A 3 15.89 -15.17 26.20
C ILE A 3 16.09 -13.67 26.35
N THR A 4 17.19 -13.19 25.77
CA THR A 4 17.58 -11.78 25.81
C THR A 4 16.85 -10.98 24.74
N VAL A 5 16.86 -9.66 24.90
CA VAL A 5 16.36 -8.68 23.90
C VAL A 5 16.94 -8.94 22.51
N LYS A 6 18.25 -9.25 22.44
CA LYS A 6 18.96 -9.48 21.17
C LYS A 6 18.48 -10.74 20.44
N GLN A 7 18.22 -11.81 21.19
CA GLN A 7 17.68 -13.05 20.60
C GLN A 7 16.24 -12.84 20.10
N VAL A 8 15.45 -12.04 20.82
CA VAL A 8 14.08 -11.71 20.42
C VAL A 8 14.05 -10.79 19.21
N SER A 9 14.95 -9.81 19.13
CA SER A 9 15.05 -8.88 18.00
C SER A 9 15.38 -9.61 16.71
N GLU A 10 16.33 -10.54 16.76
CA GLU A 10 16.67 -11.47 15.67
C GLU A 10 15.47 -12.37 15.31
N LYS A 11 14.84 -13.02 16.30
CA LYS A 11 13.66 -13.90 16.09
C LYS A 11 12.50 -13.17 15.41
N TRP A 12 12.27 -11.89 15.73
CA TRP A 12 11.11 -11.13 15.26
C TRP A 12 11.39 -10.17 14.11
N GLY A 13 12.66 -10.03 13.70
CA GLY A 13 13.09 -9.09 12.67
C GLY A 13 12.75 -7.64 13.01
N ILE A 14 12.94 -7.22 14.27
CA ILE A 14 12.71 -5.83 14.73
C ILE A 14 13.90 -5.34 15.54
N SER A 15 14.05 -4.03 15.75
CA SER A 15 15.18 -3.50 16.53
C SER A 15 15.10 -3.84 18.03
N ASP A 16 16.25 -3.99 18.68
CA ASP A 16 16.35 -4.16 20.14
C ASP A 16 15.60 -3.08 20.91
N ARG A 17 15.64 -1.83 20.42
CA ARG A 17 14.88 -0.70 20.99
C ARG A 17 13.39 -1.00 20.98
N ARG A 18 12.85 -1.52 19.87
CA ARG A 18 11.43 -1.86 19.75
C ARG A 18 11.05 -2.99 20.71
N VAL A 19 11.89 -4.02 20.85
CA VAL A 19 11.65 -5.11 21.80
C VAL A 19 11.57 -4.57 23.24
N ARG A 20 12.50 -3.70 23.67
CA ARG A 20 12.45 -3.08 25.00
C ARG A 20 11.19 -2.25 25.23
N VAL A 21 10.76 -1.48 24.21
CA VAL A 21 9.50 -0.72 24.26
C VAL A 21 8.31 -1.65 24.45
N LEU A 22 8.23 -2.76 23.72
CA LEU A 22 7.14 -3.74 23.87
C LEU A 22 7.13 -4.37 25.27
N CYS A 23 8.30 -4.62 25.86
CA CYS A 23 8.41 -5.10 27.23
C CYS A 23 7.91 -4.06 28.24
N SER A 24 8.36 -2.80 28.13
CA SER A 24 7.93 -1.72 29.03
C SER A 24 6.44 -1.36 28.91
N GLU A 25 5.87 -1.54 27.72
CA GLU A 25 4.44 -1.35 27.45
C GLU A 25 3.59 -2.54 27.93
N GLY A 26 4.19 -3.58 28.51
CA GLY A 26 3.48 -4.77 28.99
C GLY A 26 2.89 -5.65 27.88
N LYS A 27 3.32 -5.46 26.62
CA LYS A 27 2.80 -6.20 25.46
C LYS A 27 3.34 -7.63 25.33
N ILE A 28 4.34 -7.98 26.14
CA ILE A 28 4.96 -9.31 26.14
C ILE A 28 4.69 -9.94 27.51
N PRO A 29 3.65 -10.80 27.63
CA PRO A 29 3.31 -11.45 28.89
C PRO A 29 4.50 -12.24 29.45
N GLY A 30 4.74 -12.12 30.76
CA GLY A 30 5.85 -12.82 31.43
C GLY A 30 7.23 -12.21 31.20
N ALA A 31 7.35 -11.12 30.44
CA ALA A 31 8.59 -10.36 30.38
C ALA A 31 8.78 -9.54 31.67
N TYR A 32 9.97 -9.60 32.26
CA TYR A 32 10.33 -8.80 33.43
C TYR A 32 11.77 -8.30 33.34
N GLN A 33 12.09 -7.29 34.15
CA GLN A 33 13.45 -6.77 34.26
C GLN A 33 14.20 -7.46 35.40
N GLU A 34 15.39 -7.96 35.09
CA GLU A 34 16.38 -8.42 36.06
C GLU A 34 17.61 -7.52 35.91
N GLY A 35 17.76 -6.58 36.84
CA GLY A 35 18.75 -5.50 36.75
C GLY A 35 18.53 -4.64 35.49
N SER A 36 19.58 -4.49 34.68
CA SER A 36 19.53 -3.72 33.42
C SER A 36 19.08 -4.54 32.21
N THR A 37 18.71 -5.81 32.40
CA THR A 37 18.37 -6.73 31.31
C THR A 37 16.92 -7.17 31.36
N TRP A 38 16.28 -7.25 30.19
CA TRP A 38 14.95 -7.85 30.07
C TRP A 38 15.08 -9.35 29.90
N LYS A 39 14.32 -10.09 30.71
CA LYS A 39 14.09 -11.53 30.55
C LYS A 39 12.77 -11.71 29.84
N ILE A 40 12.81 -12.27 28.64
CA ILE A 40 11.64 -12.49 27.80
C ILE A 40 11.40 -14.01 27.70
N PRO A 41 10.19 -14.52 27.91
CA PRO A 41 9.91 -15.94 27.73
C PRO A 41 10.32 -16.42 26.33
N TYR A 42 10.97 -17.59 26.24
CA TYR A 42 11.43 -18.16 24.97
C TYR A 42 10.29 -18.36 23.95
N ASP A 43 9.11 -18.73 24.46
CA ASP A 43 7.86 -18.96 23.75
C ASP A 43 7.06 -17.68 23.48
N ALA A 44 7.57 -16.51 23.86
CA ALA A 44 6.91 -15.23 23.57
C ALA A 44 6.64 -15.07 22.06
N ILE A 45 5.39 -14.74 21.75
CA ILE A 45 4.91 -14.43 20.40
C ILE A 45 5.07 -12.93 20.17
N LYS A 46 5.52 -12.55 18.96
CA LYS A 46 5.63 -11.14 18.55
C LYS A 46 4.25 -10.49 18.65
N PRO A 47 4.07 -9.44 19.48
CA PRO A 47 2.82 -8.72 19.55
C PRO A 47 2.45 -8.15 18.18
N THR A 48 1.18 -8.23 17.81
CA THR A 48 0.67 -7.57 16.59
C THR A 48 0.86 -6.06 16.70
N ASP A 49 1.29 -5.44 15.61
CA ASP A 49 1.41 -3.99 15.55
C ASP A 49 0.01 -3.37 15.60
N GLY A 50 -0.29 -2.63 16.67
CA GLY A 50 -1.61 -2.03 16.91
C GLY A 50 -2.08 -1.03 15.85
N ARG A 51 -1.22 -0.67 14.89
CA ARG A 51 -1.62 0.07 13.67
C ARG A 51 -2.51 -0.78 12.75
N TYR A 52 -2.36 -2.10 12.77
CA TYR A 52 -3.23 -3.01 12.05
C TYR A 52 -4.42 -3.39 12.96
N LYS A 53 -5.53 -2.67 12.82
CA LYS A 53 -6.81 -3.01 13.48
C LYS A 53 -7.60 -4.13 12.76
N ILE A 54 -7.03 -4.69 11.70
CA ILE A 54 -7.69 -5.75 10.94
C ILE A 54 -7.46 -7.07 11.68
N THR A 55 -8.45 -7.49 12.46
CA THR A 55 -8.45 -8.72 13.26
C THR A 55 -8.75 -9.99 12.45
N GLY A 56 -8.95 -9.88 11.13
CA GLY A 56 -9.23 -11.00 10.23
C GLY A 56 -8.60 -10.83 8.86
N THR A 57 -8.36 -11.91 8.13
CA THR A 57 -7.80 -11.83 6.77
C THR A 57 -8.73 -11.06 5.81
N LEU A 58 -8.17 -10.26 4.90
CA LEU A 58 -8.93 -9.58 3.83
C LEU A 58 -9.29 -10.51 2.67
N ILE A 59 -8.75 -11.74 2.66
CA ILE A 59 -8.94 -12.71 1.57
C ILE A 59 -10.43 -12.96 1.26
N PRO A 60 -11.33 -13.20 2.24
CA PRO A 60 -12.74 -13.47 1.96
C PRO A 60 -13.43 -12.30 1.23
N ILE A 61 -13.07 -11.06 1.58
CA ILE A 61 -13.62 -9.85 0.96
C ILE A 61 -13.14 -9.74 -0.50
N LEU A 62 -11.87 -10.06 -0.76
CA LEU A 62 -11.30 -10.05 -2.11
C LEU A 62 -11.92 -11.13 -2.99
N GLU A 63 -12.13 -12.33 -2.44
CA GLU A 63 -12.79 -13.44 -3.14
C GLU A 63 -14.24 -13.12 -3.49
N GLU A 64 -14.99 -12.53 -2.55
CA GLU A 64 -16.36 -12.07 -2.78
C GLU A 64 -16.41 -11.01 -3.90
N LYS A 65 -15.55 -9.99 -3.84
CA LYS A 65 -15.46 -8.95 -4.88
C LYS A 65 -15.11 -9.54 -6.24
N LEU A 66 -14.16 -10.47 -6.30
CA LEU A 66 -13.76 -11.12 -7.54
C LEU A 66 -14.90 -11.96 -8.13
N SER A 67 -15.63 -12.70 -7.30
CA SER A 67 -16.80 -13.48 -7.72
C SER A 67 -17.88 -12.57 -8.31
N ASN A 68 -18.19 -11.47 -7.62
CA ASN A 68 -19.15 -10.45 -8.07
C ASN A 68 -18.75 -9.79 -9.40
N LEU A 69 -17.45 -9.58 -9.66
CA LEU A 69 -16.99 -9.04 -10.94
C LEU A 69 -17.06 -10.08 -12.07
N LYS A 70 -16.70 -11.34 -11.79
CA LYS A 70 -16.77 -12.43 -12.76
C LYS A 70 -18.20 -12.69 -13.22
N ALA A 71 -19.18 -12.61 -12.31
CA ALA A 71 -20.60 -12.79 -12.62
C ALA A 71 -21.18 -11.73 -13.58
N ARG A 72 -20.52 -10.57 -13.72
CA ARG A 72 -20.95 -9.47 -14.60
C ARG A 72 -20.33 -9.51 -15.99
N ARG A 73 -19.56 -10.56 -16.32
CA ARG A 73 -18.96 -10.76 -17.64
C ARG A 73 -19.86 -11.64 -18.54
N PRO A 74 -19.76 -11.54 -19.88
CA PRO A 74 -18.91 -10.62 -20.64
C PRO A 74 -19.44 -9.18 -20.64
N LEU A 75 -18.53 -8.22 -20.77
CA LEU A 75 -18.88 -6.82 -21.00
C LEU A 75 -19.14 -6.61 -22.49
N THR A 76 -20.02 -5.66 -22.81
CA THR A 76 -20.19 -5.18 -24.19
C THR A 76 -18.95 -4.40 -24.63
N GLU A 77 -18.78 -4.26 -25.95
CA GLU A 77 -17.64 -3.52 -26.53
C GLU A 77 -17.58 -2.07 -26.01
N GLY A 78 -18.70 -1.35 -26.02
CA GLY A 78 -18.76 0.03 -25.51
C GLY A 78 -18.62 0.14 -23.98
N GLU A 79 -18.94 -0.89 -23.20
CA GLU A 79 -18.60 -0.93 -21.77
C GLU A 79 -17.11 -1.11 -21.57
N LEU A 80 -16.48 -1.97 -22.35
CA LEU A 80 -15.04 -2.24 -22.29
C LEU A 80 -14.22 -1.03 -22.72
N GLU A 81 -14.61 -0.38 -23.81
CA GLU A 81 -13.98 0.86 -24.31
C GLU A 81 -14.04 1.96 -23.24
N ARG A 82 -15.22 2.26 -22.72
CA ARG A 82 -15.39 3.28 -21.67
C ARG A 82 -14.61 2.98 -20.40
N LEU A 83 -14.60 1.73 -19.94
CA LEU A 83 -13.81 1.35 -18.75
C LEU A 83 -12.30 1.47 -19.00
N ASN A 84 -11.83 1.12 -20.21
CA ASN A 84 -10.44 1.30 -20.58
C ASN A 84 -10.05 2.78 -20.65
N GLU A 85 -10.89 3.63 -21.25
CA GLU A 85 -10.64 5.08 -21.30
C GLU A 85 -10.58 5.71 -19.90
N GLU A 86 -11.54 5.37 -19.04
CA GLU A 86 -11.58 5.84 -17.65
C GLU A 86 -10.35 5.36 -16.87
N PHE A 87 -10.03 4.07 -16.99
CA PHE A 87 -8.86 3.48 -16.36
C PHE A 87 -7.55 4.13 -16.82
N LEU A 88 -7.35 4.27 -18.14
CA LEU A 88 -6.15 4.88 -18.72
C LEU A 88 -5.94 6.31 -18.21
N THR A 89 -7.03 7.07 -18.14
CA THR A 89 -7.01 8.46 -17.68
C THR A 89 -6.62 8.54 -16.21
N GLU A 90 -7.29 7.77 -15.35
CA GLU A 90 -6.98 7.75 -13.92
C GLU A 90 -5.58 7.20 -13.65
N TYR A 91 -5.18 6.14 -14.33
CA TYR A 91 -3.87 5.51 -14.17
C TYR A 91 -2.76 6.49 -14.55
N THR A 92 -2.89 7.15 -15.70
CA THR A 92 -1.92 8.14 -16.18
C THR A 92 -1.84 9.35 -15.26
N TYR A 93 -2.99 9.85 -14.80
CA TYR A 93 -3.02 10.96 -13.85
C TYR A 93 -2.34 10.59 -12.52
N ASN A 94 -2.75 9.49 -11.88
CA ASN A 94 -2.26 9.13 -10.56
C ASN A 94 -0.76 8.82 -10.57
N SER A 95 -0.26 8.15 -11.61
CA SER A 95 1.17 7.84 -11.76
C SER A 95 2.02 9.11 -11.86
N ASN A 96 1.69 9.98 -12.81
CA ASN A 96 2.42 11.24 -12.99
C ASN A 96 2.28 12.17 -11.77
N ALA A 97 1.11 12.22 -11.12
CA ALA A 97 0.91 13.02 -9.92
C ALA A 97 1.80 12.56 -8.74
N ILE A 98 2.04 11.25 -8.59
CA ILE A 98 2.98 10.72 -7.59
C ILE A 98 4.41 11.19 -7.88
N GLU A 99 4.78 11.33 -9.16
CA GLU A 99 6.08 11.84 -9.60
C GLU A 99 6.19 13.38 -9.56
N GLY A 100 5.10 14.08 -9.18
CA GLY A 100 5.08 15.52 -8.97
C GLY A 100 4.53 16.34 -10.14
N ASN A 101 3.92 15.70 -11.13
CA ASN A 101 3.17 16.39 -12.19
C ASN A 101 1.97 17.14 -11.59
N THR A 102 1.70 18.36 -12.06
CA THR A 102 0.69 19.25 -11.46
C THR A 102 -0.63 19.30 -12.22
N LEU A 103 -0.76 18.54 -13.29
CA LEU A 103 -2.00 18.45 -14.07
C LEU A 103 -3.12 17.87 -13.19
N THR A 104 -4.32 18.40 -13.33
CA THR A 104 -5.54 17.83 -12.75
C THR A 104 -6.05 16.66 -13.60
N LEU A 105 -6.88 15.79 -13.03
CA LEU A 105 -7.48 14.66 -13.77
C LEU A 105 -8.16 15.11 -15.08
N ARG A 106 -8.86 16.25 -15.06
CA ARG A 106 -9.53 16.80 -16.24
C ARG A 106 -8.53 17.34 -17.27
N GLU A 107 -7.45 17.97 -16.83
CA GLU A 107 -6.39 18.43 -17.72
C GLU A 107 -5.66 17.26 -18.36
N THR A 108 -5.39 16.19 -17.61
CA THR A 108 -4.84 14.93 -18.13
C THR A 108 -5.76 14.32 -19.18
N ASP A 109 -7.07 14.20 -18.92
CA ASP A 109 -8.07 13.71 -19.89
C ASP A 109 -8.05 14.52 -21.20
N MET A 110 -8.02 15.85 -21.08
CA MET A 110 -7.94 16.75 -22.23
C MET A 110 -6.65 16.53 -23.04
N ILE A 111 -5.51 16.32 -22.38
CA ILE A 111 -4.23 16.03 -23.04
C ILE A 111 -4.26 14.69 -23.77
N LEU A 112 -4.81 13.65 -23.16
CA LEU A 112 -4.95 12.33 -23.78
C LEU A 112 -5.86 12.35 -25.02
N LYS A 113 -6.76 13.35 -25.11
CA LYS A 113 -7.61 13.67 -26.27
C LYS A 113 -6.93 14.60 -27.29
N GLY A 114 -5.67 14.97 -27.08
CA GLY A 114 -4.87 15.78 -28.01
C GLY A 114 -4.98 17.29 -27.81
N LEU A 115 -5.53 17.76 -26.69
CA LEU A 115 -5.60 19.18 -26.35
C LEU A 115 -4.37 19.62 -25.56
N THR A 116 -4.01 20.90 -25.65
CA THR A 116 -2.98 21.51 -24.80
C THR A 116 -3.61 22.36 -23.70
N ILE A 117 -2.94 22.40 -22.55
CA ILE A 117 -3.39 23.13 -21.37
C ILE A 117 -2.51 24.35 -21.15
N ASN A 118 -3.13 25.53 -21.10
CA ASN A 118 -2.44 26.78 -20.85
C ASN A 118 -1.78 26.77 -19.46
N GLN A 119 -0.65 27.47 -19.32
CA GLN A 119 0.11 27.59 -18.06
C GLN A 119 0.71 26.29 -17.51
N LYS A 120 0.65 25.18 -18.27
CA LYS A 120 1.30 23.91 -17.93
C LYS A 120 2.51 23.68 -18.82
N SER A 121 3.54 23.04 -18.28
CA SER A 121 4.79 22.88 -19.02
C SER A 121 4.65 21.83 -20.13
N LEU A 122 5.42 21.97 -21.22
CA LEU A 122 5.46 20.96 -22.27
C LEU A 122 5.95 19.60 -21.72
N LYS A 123 6.87 19.62 -20.75
CA LYS A 123 7.37 18.41 -20.08
C LYS A 123 6.22 17.63 -19.46
N GLU A 124 5.35 18.28 -18.68
CA GLU A 124 4.20 17.61 -18.04
C GLU A 124 3.23 17.00 -19.06
N HIS A 125 3.03 17.64 -20.21
CA HIS A 125 2.21 17.08 -21.28
C HIS A 125 2.86 15.84 -21.91
N LEU A 126 4.17 15.91 -22.17
CA LEU A 126 4.92 14.80 -22.74
C LEU A 126 5.02 13.61 -21.78
N GLU A 127 5.10 13.85 -20.47
CA GLU A 127 5.04 12.79 -19.44
C GLU A 127 3.69 12.05 -19.47
N VAL A 128 2.58 12.78 -19.59
CA VAL A 128 1.24 12.18 -19.73
C VAL A 128 1.13 11.35 -21.01
N ILE A 129 1.58 11.89 -22.15
CA ILE A 129 1.53 11.19 -23.44
C ILE A 129 2.43 9.95 -23.39
N GLY A 130 3.67 10.09 -22.93
CA GLY A 130 4.62 8.98 -22.85
C GLY A 130 4.16 7.87 -21.89
N HIS A 131 3.50 8.21 -20.79
CA HIS A 131 2.93 7.22 -19.89
C HIS A 131 1.76 6.45 -20.52
N LYS A 132 0.89 7.13 -21.28
CA LYS A 132 -0.16 6.47 -22.06
C LYS A 132 0.44 5.50 -23.09
N GLU A 133 1.42 5.97 -23.86
CA GLU A 133 2.12 5.17 -24.88
C GLU A 133 2.86 3.97 -24.29
N ALA A 134 3.35 4.07 -23.04
CA ALA A 134 4.01 2.96 -22.38
C ALA A 134 3.04 1.85 -21.90
N PHE A 135 1.75 2.17 -21.80
CA PHE A 135 0.72 1.20 -21.40
C PHE A 135 0.12 0.45 -22.60
N GLU A 136 -0.02 1.12 -23.75
CA GLU A 136 -0.53 0.55 -25.01
C GLU A 136 0.50 -0.35 -25.71
#